data_AF-A0A1Y6FSK7-F1
#
_entry.id   AF-A0A1Y6FSK7-F1
#
_cell.length_a   1.000
_cell.length_b   1.000
_cell.length_c   1.000
_cell.angle_alpha   90.00
_cell.angle_beta   90.00
_cell.angle_gamma   90.00
#
_symmetry.space_group_name_H-M   'P 1'
#
loop_
_entity.id
_entity.type
_entity.pdbx_description
1 polymer ?
#
loop_
_entity_poly.entity_id
_entity_poly.type
_entity_poly.pdbx_seq_one_letter_code
_entity_poly.pdbx_strand_id
1 'polypeptide(L)'
;MKNHFFTIEGDKESGRYIVIEWQNGNSKNLFEIEGRLKGGLKEARQMIGEYLLKNGHSLDKTIWHQCIKPGRKNNPSHEWTIDEYLMGVPLKH
;
A
#
# COMPACT_ATOMS: atom_id res chain seq x y z
N MET A 1 -10.72 -15.64 -0.42
CA MET A 1 -10.31 -14.22 -0.23
C MET A 1 -9.01 -14.22 0.56
N LYS A 2 -8.11 -13.25 0.34
CA LYS A 2 -6.87 -13.16 1.13
C LYS A 2 -7.21 -12.71 2.55
N ASN A 3 -6.65 -13.39 3.55
CA ASN A 3 -6.93 -13.11 4.96
C ASN A 3 -6.21 -11.87 5.49
N HIS A 4 -5.17 -11.38 4.79
CA HIS A 4 -4.45 -10.15 5.11
C HIS A 4 -3.95 -9.50 3.81
N PHE A 5 -4.38 -8.26 3.51
CA PHE A 5 -3.92 -7.47 2.37
C PHE A 5 -4.16 -5.98 2.61
N PHE A 6 -3.64 -5.12 1.72
CA PHE A 6 -3.79 -3.67 1.81
C PHE A 6 -4.51 -3.10 0.59
N THR A 7 -5.17 -1.96 0.75
CA THR A 7 -5.56 -1.09 -0.36
C THR A 7 -4.92 0.27 -0.20
N ILE A 8 -4.50 0.86 -1.32
CA ILE A 8 -4.03 2.24 -1.39
C ILE A 8 -5.01 2.99 -2.28
N GLU A 9 -5.88 3.78 -1.67
CA GLU A 9 -6.88 4.59 -2.37
C GLU A 9 -6.35 5.99 -2.58
N GLY A 10 -6.30 6.48 -3.82
CA GLY A 10 -5.84 7.83 -4.08
C GLY A 10 -5.32 8.07 -5.48
N ASP A 11 -4.97 9.32 -5.74
CA ASP A 11 -4.36 9.72 -6.99
C ASP A 11 -3.46 10.95 -6.86
N LYS A 12 -2.66 11.16 -7.91
CA LYS A 12 -1.74 12.31 -8.00
C LYS A 12 -2.46 13.65 -8.21
N GLU A 13 -3.73 13.64 -8.59
CA GLU A 13 -4.49 14.84 -8.96
C GLU A 13 -5.03 15.51 -7.68
N SER A 14 -5.57 14.71 -6.78
CA SER A 14 -5.92 15.09 -5.41
C SER A 14 -4.70 15.23 -4.51
N GLY A 15 -3.64 14.47 -4.77
CA GLY A 15 -2.49 14.37 -3.88
C GLY A 15 -2.84 13.70 -2.54
N ARG A 16 -4.00 13.03 -2.46
CA ARG A 16 -4.50 12.35 -1.29
C ARG A 16 -4.38 10.84 -1.49
N TYR A 17 -3.79 10.15 -0.52
CA TYR A 17 -3.65 8.70 -0.50
C TYR A 17 -4.03 8.15 0.86
N ILE A 18 -4.87 7.12 0.89
CA ILE A 18 -5.34 6.45 2.09
C ILE A 18 -4.87 5.00 2.02
N VAL A 19 -4.16 4.55 3.05
CA VAL A 19 -3.73 3.17 3.22
C VAL A 19 -4.70 2.47 4.16
N ILE A 20 -5.34 1.41 3.67
CA ILE A 20 -6.32 0.61 4.42
C ILE A 20 -5.78 -0.82 4.53
N GLU A 21 -5.71 -1.33 5.75
CA GLU A 21 -5.42 -2.74 6.02
C GLU A 21 -6.72 -3.53 6.05
N TRP A 22 -6.70 -4.70 5.41
CA TRP A 22 -7.79 -5.67 5.43
C TRP A 22 -7.29 -6.94 6.10
N GLN A 23 -7.92 -7.33 7.21
CA GLN A 23 -7.59 -8.54 7.93
C GLN A 23 -8.86 -9.30 8.34
N ASN A 24 -8.95 -10.56 7.92
CA ASN A 24 -10.10 -11.45 8.20
C ASN A 24 -11.46 -10.82 7.87
N GLY A 25 -11.52 -10.04 6.78
CA GLY A 25 -12.75 -9.35 6.34
C GLY A 25 -13.01 -7.99 7.00
N ASN A 26 -12.25 -7.62 8.03
CA ASN A 26 -12.33 -6.29 8.64
C ASN A 26 -11.36 -5.33 7.96
N SER A 27 -11.76 -4.07 7.79
CA SER A 27 -10.89 -3.01 7.30
C SER A 27 -10.52 -2.01 8.40
N LYS A 28 -9.31 -1.45 8.30
CA LYS A 28 -8.82 -0.38 9.18
C LYS A 28 -8.02 0.62 8.37
N ASN A 29 -8.38 1.91 8.46
CA ASN A 29 -7.56 2.98 7.92
C ASN A 29 -6.30 3.11 8.78
N LEU A 30 -5.13 2.92 8.16
CA LEU A 30 -3.86 3.01 8.86
C LEU A 30 -3.23 4.38 8.74
N PHE A 31 -3.19 4.91 7.51
CA PHE A 31 -2.50 6.16 7.20
C PHE A 31 -3.26 6.95 6.16
N GLU A 32 -3.14 8.27 6.28
CA GLU A 32 -3.66 9.22 5.32
C GLU A 32 -2.55 10.22 4.99
N ILE A 33 -2.30 10.38 3.69
CA ILE A 33 -1.32 11.29 3.13
C ILE A 33 -2.10 12.35 2.38
N GLU A 34 -1.88 13.63 2.70
CA GLU A 34 -2.51 14.76 2.01
C GLU A 34 -1.46 15.69 1.39
N GLY A 35 -1.83 16.41 0.33
CA GLY A 35 -0.99 17.42 -0.30
C GLY A 35 0.22 16.87 -1.09
N ARG A 36 0.28 15.56 -1.36
CA ARG A 36 1.40 14.90 -2.05
C ARG A 36 1.11 14.62 -3.52
N LEU A 37 1.20 15.67 -4.34
CA LEU A 37 1.02 15.56 -5.81
C LEU A 37 2.10 14.71 -6.51
N LYS A 38 3.30 14.61 -5.91
CA LYS A 38 4.40 13.77 -6.38
C LYS A 38 4.86 12.86 -5.24
N GLY A 39 5.09 11.58 -5.54
CA GLY A 39 5.64 10.62 -4.59
C GLY A 39 4.66 10.02 -3.58
N GLY A 40 3.41 10.51 -3.47
CA GLY A 40 2.46 10.02 -2.46
C GLY A 40 2.18 8.51 -2.54
N LEU A 41 2.11 7.92 -3.74
CA LEU A 41 1.98 6.45 -3.90
C LEU A 41 3.21 5.70 -3.37
N LYS A 42 4.42 6.24 -3.57
CA LYS A 42 5.66 5.66 -3.05
C LYS A 42 5.64 5.71 -1.52
N GLU A 43 5.31 6.87 -0.96
CA GLU A 43 5.22 7.08 0.48
C GLU A 43 4.17 6.16 1.12
N ALA A 44 2.99 6.00 0.50
CA ALA A 44 1.97 5.07 0.95
C ALA A 44 2.46 3.61 1.01
N ARG A 45 3.24 3.17 0.02
CA ARG A 45 3.85 1.83 0.01
C ARG A 45 4.91 1.68 1.11
N GLN A 46 5.73 2.70 1.31
CA GLN A 46 6.74 2.70 2.38
C GLN A 46 6.10 2.63 3.77
N MET A 47 4.99 3.34 3.98
CA MET A 47 4.22 3.25 5.23
C MET A 47 3.70 1.84 5.51
N ILE A 48 3.28 1.09 4.48
CA ILE A 48 2.92 -0.34 4.62
C ILE A 48 4.13 -1.14 5.10
N GLY A 49 5.30 -0.99 4.45
CA GLY A 49 6.53 -1.69 4.82
C GLY A 49 6.96 -1.40 6.26
N GLU A 50 6.97 -0.12 6.65
CA GLU A 50 7.30 0.31 8.01
C GLU A 50 6.34 -0.23 9.05
N TYR A 51 5.04 -0.22 8.76
CA TYR A 51 4.01 -0.78 9.65
C TYR A 51 4.21 -2.27 9.87
N LEU A 52 4.41 -3.03 8.79
CA LEU A 52 4.61 -4.47 8.87
C LEU A 52 5.92 -4.82 9.61
N LEU A 53 7.00 -4.07 9.38
CA LEU A 53 8.26 -4.24 10.09
C LEU A 53 8.12 -3.94 11.59
N LYS A 54 7.43 -2.86 11.96
CA LYS A 54 7.13 -2.52 13.37
C LYS A 54 6.29 -3.59 14.07
N ASN A 55 5.44 -4.30 13.32
CA ASN A 55 4.65 -5.44 13.80
C ASN A 55 5.42 -6.77 13.83
N GLY A 56 6.73 -6.76 13.61
CA GLY A 56 7.60 -7.93 13.76
C GLY A 56 7.58 -8.88 12.57
N HIS A 57 7.13 -8.45 11.39
CA HIS A 57 7.25 -9.26 10.19
C HIS A 57 8.66 -9.20 9.59
N SER A 58 9.10 -10.30 8.98
CA SER A 58 10.40 -10.42 8.33
C SER A 58 10.41 -9.76 6.96
N LEU A 59 11.58 -9.26 6.53
CA LEU A 59 11.73 -8.51 5.28
C LEU A 59 11.32 -9.30 4.02
N ASP A 60 11.48 -10.63 4.04
CA ASP A 60 11.13 -11.55 2.96
C ASP A 60 9.64 -11.90 2.90
N LYS A 61 8.85 -11.52 3.91
CA LYS A 61 7.42 -11.80 3.94
C LYS A 61 6.72 -11.07 2.80
N THR A 62 5.98 -11.82 1.98
CA THR A 62 5.16 -11.25 0.91
C THR A 62 3.76 -10.88 1.40
N ILE A 63 3.29 -9.72 0.97
CA ILE A 63 1.94 -9.22 1.22
C ILE A 63 1.39 -8.52 -0.01
N TRP A 64 0.08 -8.68 -0.20
CA TRP A 64 -0.65 -8.06 -1.30
C TRP A 64 -1.11 -6.65 -0.99
N HIS A 65 -1.04 -5.78 -1.99
CA HIS A 65 -1.79 -4.52 -2.02
C HIS A 65 -2.51 -4.32 -3.35
N GLN A 66 -3.62 -3.58 -3.32
CA GLN A 66 -4.29 -3.09 -4.51
C GLN A 66 -4.26 -1.56 -4.56
N CYS A 67 -3.88 -0.99 -5.70
CA CYS A 67 -3.92 0.46 -5.91
C CYS A 67 -5.25 0.87 -6.53
N ILE A 68 -6.08 1.58 -5.78
CA ILE A 68 -7.40 2.02 -6.19
C ILE A 68 -7.33 3.48 -6.62
N LYS A 69 -7.50 3.73 -7.92
CA LYS A 69 -7.66 5.09 -8.44
C LYS A 69 -9.16 5.40 -8.57
N PRO A 70 -9.68 6.50 -8.00
CA PRO A 70 -11.06 6.92 -8.18
C PRO A 70 -11.45 6.97 -9.68
N GLY A 71 -12.62 6.43 -10.02
CA GLY A 71 -13.13 6.40 -11.39
C GLY A 71 -12.49 5.36 -12.32
N ARG A 72 -11.49 4.58 -11.87
CA ARG A 72 -10.87 3.53 -12.70
C ARG A 72 -11.62 2.21 -12.59
N LYS A 73 -11.97 1.61 -13.73
CA LYS A 73 -12.70 0.33 -13.80
C LYS A 73 -11.89 -0.88 -13.30
N ASN A 74 -10.58 -0.89 -13.58
CA ASN A 74 -9.67 -1.97 -13.21
C ASN A 74 -8.49 -1.41 -12.40
N ASN A 75 -8.30 -1.93 -11.18
CA ASN A 75 -7.26 -1.49 -10.26
C ASN A 75 -6.15 -2.54 -10.17
N PRO A 76 -4.88 -2.17 -10.41
CA PRO A 76 -3.77 -3.10 -10.35
C PRO A 76 -3.55 -3.59 -8.92
N SER A 77 -3.20 -4.87 -8.81
CA SER A 77 -2.80 -5.51 -7.56
C SER A 77 -1.37 -5.99 -7.67
N HIS A 78 -0.65 -5.92 -6.56
CA HIS A 78 0.76 -6.28 -6.47
C HIS A 78 0.97 -7.18 -5.25
N GLU A 79 1.94 -8.08 -5.34
CA GLU A 79 2.45 -8.88 -4.23
C GLU A 79 3.92 -8.53 -4.06
N TRP A 80 4.25 -7.91 -2.93
CA TRP A 80 5.61 -7.42 -2.65
C TRP A 80 6.07 -7.99 -1.31
N THR A 81 7.37 -8.23 -1.23
CA THR A 81 8.08 -8.41 0.03
C THR A 81 8.05 -7.12 0.85
N ILE A 82 8.23 -7.22 2.16
CA ILE A 82 8.32 -6.02 3.02
C ILE A 82 9.51 -5.14 2.60
N ASP A 83 10.61 -5.74 2.16
CA ASP A 83 11.76 -4.99 1.61
C ASP A 83 11.37 -4.14 0.38
N GLU A 84 10.62 -4.72 -0.56
CA GLU A 84 10.09 -3.98 -1.72
C GLU A 84 9.15 -2.84 -1.32
N TYR A 85 8.33 -3.03 -0.28
CA TYR A 85 7.53 -1.94 0.27
C TYR A 85 8.39 -0.81 0.84
N LEU A 86 9.45 -1.13 1.59
CA LEU A 86 10.38 -0.13 2.16
C LEU A 86 11.13 0.65 1.06
N MET A 87 11.44 0.02 -0.07
CA MET A 87 11.96 0.71 -1.27
C MET A 87 10.89 1.60 -1.93
N GLY A 88 9.63 1.18 -1.88
CA GLY A 88 8.47 1.92 -2.39
C GLY A 88 8.30 1.92 -3.91
N VAL A 89 9.18 1.21 -4.63
CA VAL A 89 9.17 1.05 -6.09
C VAL A 89 9.49 -0.40 -6.44
N PRO A 90 8.86 -0.97 -7.50
CA PRO A 90 9.19 -2.32 -7.94
C PRO A 90 10.63 -2.34 -8.45
N LEU A 91 11.42 -3.32 -8.01
CA LEU A 91 12.70 -3.64 -8.64
C LEU A 91 12.39 -4.12 -10.06
N LYS A 92 12.84 -3.39 -11.07
CA LYS A 92 12.84 -3.91 -12.44
C LYS A 92 13.91 -4.99 -12.51
N HIS A 93 13.48 -6.26 -12.48
CA HIS A 93 14.29 -7.37 -12.94
C HIS A 93 14.24 -7.45 -14.47
#